data_AF-A0A9X9LJV5-F1
#
_entry.id   AF-A0A9X9LJV5-F1
#
_cell.length_a   1.000
_cell.length_b   1.000
_cell.length_c   1.000
_cell.angle_alpha   90.00
_cell.angle_beta   90.00
_cell.angle_gamma   90.00
#
_symmetry.space_group_name_H-M   'P 1'
#
loop_
_entity.id
_entity.type
_entity.pdbx_description
1 polymer ?
#
loop_
_entity_poly.entity_id
_entity_poly.type
_entity_poly.pdbx_seq_one_letter_code
_entity_poly.pdbx_strand_id
1 'polypeptide(L)'
;MTLREAQKRAQWLASPASFEQERKQAQRQGQEEAECHRQFRAQPVPAHVYLPLYQEITERNEARRQAGIQKRKELLLSSLKPFSFLVKEEQRKEAAQQRERAATAKAKVPTQKATRRIPKSILEPALGDKLQEAELFRKIRIQRRALDMLQKAASPIAPSGGRARPQPRAATRTQKEKLAFLHTDFGFQPRVNPAVPDYEGLYRAFQRRAAKRRDTREGTRNKPFLLRTGSLRRTPRSCDATTSGGRRDSPQPTATPLPRSRSLSGLASLSANTLPVHITDATRKRESAVRSSLEKKDKADESTQWLEMHKKKCQAMSKSVTLRAKAMDPHQSLEEVFKAKLKENRNNDRKRAKEYKKELEEMKKRIQTRPYLFEQVSKDLARKAAEQRYRDTLKQAGLDEDFVRSKGQGSRDEQRRGQSEGRDCPSTHETTKLSTRNPQQDLEESLQEPTSPKKELEELSYELLDNCKSLA
;
A
#
# COMPACT_ATOMS: atom_id res chain seq x y z
N MET A 1 -64.14 -57.37 64.96
CA MET A 1 -63.16 -57.05 63.90
C MET A 1 -62.12 -58.14 63.88
N THR A 2 -62.18 -59.03 62.89
CA THR A 2 -61.22 -60.15 62.78
C THR A 2 -59.89 -59.63 62.23
N LEU A 3 -58.77 -60.25 62.61
CA LEU A 3 -57.42 -59.84 62.12
C LEU A 3 -57.34 -59.84 60.58
N ARG A 4 -58.14 -60.67 59.91
CA ARG A 4 -58.28 -60.69 58.45
C ARG A 4 -58.92 -59.41 57.89
N GLU A 5 -59.89 -58.81 58.58
CA GLU A 5 -60.53 -57.57 58.16
C GLU A 5 -59.61 -56.36 58.36
N ALA A 6 -58.79 -56.36 59.41
CA ALA A 6 -57.81 -55.31 59.67
C ALA A 6 -56.68 -55.30 58.62
N GLN A 7 -56.17 -56.48 58.24
CA GLN A 7 -55.17 -56.61 57.18
C GLN A 7 -55.74 -56.26 55.79
N LYS A 8 -56.99 -56.66 55.50
CA LYS A 8 -57.67 -56.21 54.28
C LYS A 8 -57.80 -54.69 54.26
N ARG A 9 -58.27 -54.05 55.33
CA ARG A 9 -58.37 -52.58 55.40
C ARG A 9 -57.02 -51.88 55.21
N ALA A 10 -55.93 -52.42 55.79
CA ALA A 10 -54.58 -51.87 55.58
C ALA A 10 -54.08 -52.03 54.12
N GLN A 11 -54.52 -53.06 53.40
CA GLN A 11 -54.22 -53.22 51.97
C GLN A 11 -55.09 -52.33 51.07
N TRP A 12 -56.35 -52.08 51.45
CA TRP A 12 -57.28 -51.19 50.74
C TRP A 12 -56.98 -49.70 50.95
N LEU A 13 -56.38 -49.34 52.07
CA LEU A 13 -55.81 -48.01 52.29
C LEU A 13 -54.51 -47.91 51.50
N ALA A 14 -54.64 -47.77 50.18
CA ALA A 14 -53.54 -47.45 49.30
C ALA A 14 -52.77 -46.25 49.88
N SER A 15 -51.43 -46.36 49.94
CA SER A 15 -50.57 -45.33 50.54
C SER A 15 -50.94 -43.95 49.99
N PRO A 16 -51.02 -42.88 50.81
CA PRO A 16 -51.37 -41.53 50.34
C PRO A 16 -50.58 -41.06 49.11
N ALA A 17 -49.36 -41.56 48.93
CA ALA A 17 -48.50 -41.31 47.77
C ALA A 17 -49.05 -41.87 46.43
N SER A 18 -49.83 -42.95 46.45
CA SER A 18 -50.49 -43.52 45.27
C SER A 18 -51.65 -42.64 44.79
N PHE A 19 -52.46 -42.13 45.72
CA PHE A 19 -53.54 -41.19 45.41
C PHE A 19 -53.01 -39.86 44.82
N GLU A 20 -51.84 -39.39 45.28
CA GLU A 20 -51.20 -38.23 44.66
C GLU A 20 -50.74 -38.48 43.22
N GLN A 21 -50.32 -39.70 42.89
CA GLN A 21 -49.94 -40.07 41.53
C GLN A 21 -51.17 -40.15 40.62
N GLU A 22 -52.25 -40.77 41.08
CA GLU A 22 -53.52 -40.85 40.37
C GLU A 22 -54.11 -39.45 40.13
N ARG A 23 -54.08 -38.57 41.14
CA ARG A 23 -54.50 -37.17 41.00
C ARG A 23 -53.68 -36.40 39.96
N LYS A 24 -52.35 -36.61 39.92
CA LYS A 24 -51.48 -36.00 38.91
C LYS A 24 -51.75 -36.56 37.51
N GLN A 25 -52.05 -37.86 37.40
CA GLN A 25 -52.43 -38.48 36.12
C GLN A 25 -53.77 -37.94 35.62
N ALA A 26 -54.78 -37.84 36.48
CA ALA A 26 -56.08 -37.25 36.14
C ALA A 26 -55.94 -35.78 35.72
N GLN A 27 -55.07 -35.01 36.38
CA GLN A 27 -54.78 -33.63 35.97
C GLN A 27 -54.10 -33.55 34.60
N ARG A 28 -53.18 -34.48 34.29
CA ARG A 28 -52.53 -34.56 32.98
C ARG A 28 -53.53 -34.94 31.90
N GLN A 29 -54.37 -35.95 32.14
CA GLN A 29 -55.42 -36.37 31.21
C GLN A 29 -56.40 -35.22 30.93
N GLY A 30 -56.82 -34.47 31.94
CA GLY A 30 -57.68 -33.30 31.74
C GLY A 30 -56.99 -32.16 30.96
N GLN A 31 -55.67 -32.00 31.09
CA GLN A 31 -54.91 -31.05 30.27
C GLN A 31 -54.80 -31.53 28.81
N GLU A 32 -54.54 -32.82 28.60
CA GLU A 32 -54.45 -33.46 27.29
C GLU A 32 -55.79 -33.39 26.54
N GLU A 33 -56.92 -33.66 27.21
CA GLU A 33 -58.27 -33.53 26.66
C GLU A 33 -58.57 -32.06 26.28
N ALA A 34 -58.22 -31.10 27.14
CA ALA A 34 -58.38 -29.68 26.86
C ALA A 34 -57.52 -29.21 25.67
N GLU A 35 -56.33 -29.77 25.49
CA GLU A 35 -55.47 -29.53 24.33
C GLU A 35 -56.04 -30.18 23.05
N CYS A 36 -56.61 -31.38 23.14
CA CYS A 36 -57.30 -32.04 22.03
C CYS A 36 -58.54 -31.28 21.55
N HIS A 37 -59.26 -30.62 22.47
CA HIS A 37 -60.39 -29.73 22.13
C HIS A 37 -59.97 -28.40 21.49
N ARG A 38 -58.68 -28.07 21.49
CA ARG A 38 -58.16 -26.84 20.88
C ARG A 38 -58.15 -26.99 19.36
N GLN A 39 -59.03 -26.26 18.68
CA GLN A 39 -58.98 -26.15 17.23
C GLN A 39 -57.74 -25.34 16.82
N PHE A 40 -56.71 -26.02 16.33
CA PHE A 40 -55.49 -25.38 15.82
C PHE A 40 -55.80 -24.65 14.52
N ARG A 41 -56.03 -23.34 14.62
CA ARG A 41 -56.08 -22.44 13.47
C ARG A 41 -54.76 -21.70 13.36
N ALA A 42 -54.31 -21.48 12.12
CA ALA A 42 -53.16 -20.63 11.89
C ALA A 42 -53.42 -19.23 12.47
N GLN A 43 -52.42 -18.65 13.12
CA GLN A 43 -52.49 -17.25 13.50
C GLN A 43 -52.61 -16.41 12.22
N PRO A 44 -53.50 -15.41 12.19
CA PRO A 44 -53.65 -14.56 11.01
C PRO A 44 -52.32 -13.88 10.70
N VAL A 45 -52.04 -13.70 9.41
CA VAL A 45 -50.81 -13.07 8.95
C VAL A 45 -50.71 -11.67 9.59
N PRO A 46 -49.58 -11.32 10.21
CA PRO A 46 -49.40 -10.02 10.84
C PRO A 46 -49.70 -8.85 9.88
N ALA A 47 -50.35 -7.80 10.39
CA ALA A 47 -50.79 -6.65 9.59
C ALA A 47 -49.65 -5.96 8.81
N HIS A 48 -48.42 -5.98 9.33
CA HIS A 48 -47.25 -5.38 8.68
C HIS A 48 -46.86 -6.06 7.36
N VAL A 49 -47.36 -7.26 7.07
CA VAL A 49 -47.16 -7.95 5.79
C VAL A 49 -48.05 -7.36 4.69
N TYR A 50 -49.20 -6.79 5.06
CA TYR A 50 -50.14 -6.16 4.12
C TYR A 50 -49.85 -4.66 3.88
N LEU A 51 -48.99 -4.05 4.71
CA LEU A 51 -48.64 -2.63 4.59
C LEU A 51 -47.37 -2.47 3.72
N PRO A 52 -47.41 -1.69 2.63
CA PRO A 52 -46.24 -1.39 1.80
C PRO A 52 -45.30 -0.38 2.51
N LEU A 53 -44.68 -0.80 3.61
CA LEU A 53 -43.84 0.02 4.50
C LEU A 53 -42.51 0.48 3.89
N TYR A 54 -42.21 0.09 2.66
CA TYR A 54 -40.93 0.39 2.01
C TYR A 54 -40.66 1.90 1.96
N GLN A 55 -41.67 2.70 1.61
CA GLN A 55 -41.55 4.16 1.50
C GLN A 55 -41.20 4.82 2.84
N GLU A 56 -41.90 4.44 3.92
CA GLU A 56 -41.59 4.96 5.25
C GLU A 56 -40.21 4.51 5.74
N ILE A 57 -39.79 3.29 5.41
CA ILE A 57 -38.46 2.78 5.75
C ILE A 57 -37.39 3.57 5.00
N THR A 58 -37.59 3.88 3.72
CA THR A 58 -36.68 4.69 2.93
C THR A 58 -36.57 6.11 3.47
N GLU A 59 -37.69 6.76 3.78
CA GLU A 59 -37.71 8.11 4.34
C GLU A 59 -37.01 8.18 5.71
N ARG A 60 -37.27 7.20 6.60
CA ARG A 60 -36.58 7.10 7.89
C ARG A 60 -35.08 6.85 7.73
N ASN A 61 -34.68 6.06 6.73
CA ASN A 61 -33.27 5.82 6.41
C ASN A 61 -32.58 7.09 5.87
N GLU A 62 -33.26 7.83 5.01
CA GLU A 62 -32.79 9.08 4.44
C GLU A 62 -32.65 10.17 5.52
N ALA A 63 -33.63 10.31 6.40
CA ALA A 63 -33.55 11.22 7.54
C ALA A 63 -32.36 10.88 8.46
N ARG A 64 -32.15 9.59 8.77
CA ARG A 64 -30.98 9.14 9.54
C ARG A 64 -29.66 9.45 8.82
N ARG A 65 -29.61 9.25 7.50
CA ARG A 65 -28.44 9.56 6.67
C ARG A 65 -28.14 11.06 6.67
N GLN A 66 -29.16 11.90 6.46
CA GLN A 66 -29.04 13.35 6.46
C GLN A 66 -28.59 13.89 7.81
N ALA A 67 -29.19 13.42 8.91
CA ALA A 67 -28.77 13.78 10.26
C ALA A 67 -27.30 13.39 10.55
N GLY A 68 -26.87 12.21 10.07
CA GLY A 68 -25.47 11.79 10.17
C GLY A 68 -24.50 12.68 9.37
N ILE A 69 -24.92 13.16 8.20
CA ILE A 69 -24.15 14.09 7.38
C ILE A 69 -24.05 15.46 8.07
N GLN A 70 -25.16 15.98 8.59
CA GLN A 70 -25.20 17.26 9.30
C GLN A 70 -24.31 17.24 10.54
N LYS A 71 -24.42 16.22 11.39
CA LYS A 71 -23.56 16.05 12.57
C LYS A 71 -22.08 16.02 12.22
N ARG A 72 -21.71 15.35 11.10
CA ARG A 72 -20.32 15.30 10.63
C ARG A 72 -19.86 16.67 10.10
N LYS A 73 -20.74 17.39 9.41
CA LYS A 73 -20.48 18.75 8.91
C LYS A 73 -20.26 19.72 10.07
N GLU A 74 -21.11 19.70 11.08
CA GLU A 74 -20.99 20.52 12.29
C GLU A 74 -19.72 20.20 13.07
N LEU A 75 -19.41 18.91 13.25
CA LEU A 75 -18.16 18.50 13.89
C LEU A 75 -16.95 19.03 13.12
N LEU A 76 -16.95 18.90 11.79
CA LEU A 76 -15.90 19.45 10.94
C LEU A 76 -15.80 20.98 11.11
N LEU A 77 -16.91 21.71 11.01
CA LEU A 77 -16.93 23.16 11.20
C LEU A 77 -16.43 23.59 12.60
N SER A 78 -16.76 22.84 13.66
CA SER A 78 -16.26 23.11 15.01
C SER A 78 -14.77 22.80 15.18
N SER A 79 -14.25 21.80 14.45
CA SER A 79 -12.83 21.43 14.46
C SER A 79 -11.96 22.36 13.61
N LEU A 80 -12.58 23.02 12.62
CA LEU A 80 -11.95 24.07 11.86
C LEU A 80 -11.81 25.29 12.77
N LYS A 81 -10.63 25.47 13.35
CA LYS A 81 -10.22 26.79 13.84
C LYS A 81 -10.00 27.63 12.57
N PRO A 82 -10.91 28.56 12.20
CA PRO A 82 -10.63 29.43 11.07
C PRO A 82 -9.32 30.12 11.38
N PHE A 83 -8.39 30.06 10.45
CA PHE A 83 -7.15 30.79 10.58
C PHE A 83 -7.52 32.26 10.84
N SER A 84 -6.96 32.88 11.87
CA SER A 84 -7.09 34.33 12.09
C SER A 84 -6.51 35.14 10.93
N PHE A 85 -5.98 34.48 9.89
CA PHE A 85 -5.53 35.07 8.66
C PHE A 85 -6.66 35.71 7.84
N LEU A 86 -7.94 35.30 7.89
CA LEU A 86 -9.01 36.08 7.23
C LEU A 86 -9.18 37.44 7.92
N VAL A 87 -9.37 37.44 9.23
CA VAL A 87 -9.48 38.67 10.04
C VAL A 87 -8.23 39.53 9.93
N LYS A 88 -7.04 38.92 9.96
CA LYS A 88 -5.75 39.61 9.82
C LYS A 88 -5.50 40.10 8.40
N GLU A 89 -6.00 39.41 7.37
CA GLU A 89 -5.88 39.82 5.97
C GLU A 89 -6.89 40.92 5.65
N GLU A 90 -8.09 40.89 6.20
CA GLU A 90 -9.08 41.99 6.18
C GLU A 90 -8.51 43.23 6.88
N GLN A 91 -8.00 43.10 8.10
CA GLN A 91 -7.31 44.21 8.80
C GLN A 91 -6.08 44.72 8.01
N ARG A 92 -5.34 43.83 7.33
CA ARG A 92 -4.20 44.22 6.49
C ARG A 92 -4.65 44.92 5.21
N LYS A 93 -5.78 44.51 4.62
CA LYS A 93 -6.43 45.17 3.47
C LYS A 93 -6.96 46.54 3.86
N GLU A 94 -7.61 46.67 5.01
CA GLU A 94 -8.07 47.95 5.55
C GLU A 94 -6.90 48.87 5.86
N ALA A 95 -5.84 48.36 6.51
CA ALA A 95 -4.61 49.13 6.76
C ALA A 95 -3.90 49.52 5.45
N ALA A 96 -3.94 48.67 4.42
CA ALA A 96 -3.41 48.99 3.09
C ALA A 96 -4.25 50.08 2.41
N GLN A 97 -5.58 50.00 2.46
CA GLN A 97 -6.47 51.03 1.93
C GLN A 97 -6.32 52.36 2.68
N GLN A 98 -6.15 52.33 4.00
CA GLN A 98 -5.85 53.52 4.80
C GLN A 98 -4.47 54.11 4.44
N ARG A 99 -3.46 53.26 4.21
CA ARG A 99 -2.14 53.69 3.73
C ARG A 99 -2.19 54.26 2.32
N GLU A 100 -2.99 53.68 1.42
CA GLU A 100 -3.20 54.18 0.06
C GLU A 100 -3.91 55.53 0.11
N ARG A 101 -4.97 55.68 0.92
CA ARG A 101 -5.65 56.96 1.17
C ARG A 101 -4.71 58.01 1.78
N ALA A 102 -3.84 57.61 2.71
CA ALA A 102 -2.82 58.49 3.30
C ALA A 102 -1.68 58.81 2.32
N ALA A 103 -1.33 57.90 1.41
CA ALA A 103 -0.33 58.10 0.37
C ALA A 103 -0.86 58.99 -0.76
N THR A 104 -2.15 58.89 -1.11
CA THR A 104 -2.80 59.81 -2.05
C THR A 104 -2.92 61.23 -1.47
N ALA A 105 -3.03 61.37 -0.14
CA ALA A 105 -2.96 62.67 0.55
C ALA A 105 -1.53 63.23 0.65
N LYS A 106 -0.50 62.37 0.52
CA LYS A 106 0.93 62.74 0.48
C LYS A 106 1.56 62.34 -0.84
N ALA A 107 0.95 62.70 -1.97
CA ALA A 107 1.55 62.52 -3.28
C ALA A 107 2.68 63.54 -3.50
N LYS A 108 3.89 63.26 -2.98
CA LYS A 108 5.14 63.76 -3.56
C LYS A 108 5.64 62.73 -4.56
N VAL A 109 6.06 63.25 -5.72
CA VAL A 109 6.54 62.58 -6.94
C VAL A 109 7.33 61.28 -6.66
N PRO A 110 7.01 60.15 -7.34
CA PRO A 110 7.75 58.91 -7.15
C PRO A 110 9.10 58.99 -7.88
N THR A 111 10.20 58.89 -7.14
CA THR A 111 11.52 58.63 -7.72
C THR A 111 11.59 57.17 -8.18
N GLN A 112 12.00 56.98 -9.43
CA GLN A 112 12.11 55.67 -10.07
C GLN A 112 13.05 54.77 -9.27
N LYS A 113 12.55 53.60 -8.85
CA LYS A 113 13.34 52.61 -8.12
C LYS A 113 14.29 51.93 -9.09
N ALA A 114 15.59 52.14 -8.87
CA ALA A 114 16.64 51.48 -9.61
C ALA A 114 16.52 49.95 -9.51
N THR A 115 16.55 49.28 -10.66
CA THR A 115 16.58 47.83 -10.80
C THR A 115 17.79 47.29 -10.05
N ARG A 116 17.56 46.54 -8.97
CA ARG A 116 18.63 45.89 -8.21
C ARG A 116 19.32 44.87 -9.12
N ARG A 117 20.54 45.18 -9.56
CA ARG A 117 21.37 44.19 -10.25
C ARG A 117 21.67 43.04 -9.29
N ILE A 118 21.52 41.81 -9.77
CA ILE A 118 21.85 40.59 -9.04
C ILE A 118 23.32 40.70 -8.61
N PRO A 119 23.65 40.54 -7.32
CA PRO A 119 25.02 40.64 -6.85
C PRO A 119 25.90 39.60 -7.55
N LYS A 120 27.07 40.03 -8.03
CA LYS A 120 28.01 39.21 -8.82
C LYS A 120 28.46 37.93 -8.10
N SER A 121 28.31 37.87 -6.78
CA SER A 121 28.57 36.66 -5.98
C SER A 121 27.70 35.47 -6.38
N ILE A 122 26.53 35.68 -6.98
CA ILE A 122 25.64 34.61 -7.47
C ILE A 122 26.09 34.10 -8.86
N LEU A 123 26.88 34.90 -9.59
CA LEU A 123 27.40 34.57 -10.92
C LEU A 123 28.81 33.97 -10.89
N GLU A 124 29.34 33.64 -9.71
CA GLU A 124 30.63 32.95 -9.62
C GLU A 124 30.51 31.51 -10.15
N PRO A 125 31.34 31.09 -11.14
CA PRO A 125 31.34 29.72 -11.66
C PRO A 125 31.50 28.65 -10.56
N ALA A 126 32.25 28.97 -9.50
CA ALA A 126 32.52 28.09 -8.36
C ALA A 126 31.28 27.73 -7.51
N LEU A 127 30.16 28.47 -7.62
CA LEU A 127 28.91 28.10 -6.95
C LEU A 127 28.20 26.92 -7.65
N GLY A 128 28.39 26.78 -8.97
CA GLY A 128 27.88 25.64 -9.72
C GLY A 128 28.49 24.33 -9.23
N ASP A 129 29.80 24.32 -9.02
CA ASP A 129 30.54 23.14 -8.54
C ASP A 129 30.08 22.73 -7.14
N LYS A 130 29.92 23.69 -6.22
CA LYS A 130 29.40 23.43 -4.85
C LYS A 130 27.99 22.85 -4.85
N LEU A 131 27.13 23.28 -5.78
CA LEU A 131 25.79 22.73 -5.95
C LEU A 131 25.84 21.30 -6.49
N GLN A 132 26.71 21.02 -7.46
CA GLN A 132 26.92 19.67 -8.00
C GLN A 132 27.48 18.73 -6.92
N GLU A 133 28.45 19.17 -6.12
CA GLU A 133 28.97 18.43 -4.96
C GLU A 133 27.87 18.13 -3.94
N ALA A 134 27.05 19.12 -3.59
CA ALA A 134 25.93 18.94 -2.67
C ALA A 134 24.90 17.90 -3.19
N GLU A 135 24.64 17.88 -4.50
CA GLU A 135 23.82 16.85 -5.14
C GLU A 135 24.46 15.46 -5.10
N LEU A 136 25.77 15.35 -5.31
CA LEU A 136 26.51 14.10 -5.19
C LEU A 136 26.43 13.56 -3.75
N PHE A 137 26.66 14.41 -2.74
CA PHE A 137 26.53 14.02 -1.33
C PHE A 137 25.10 13.62 -0.95
N ARG A 138 24.10 14.24 -1.57
CA ARG A 138 22.69 13.85 -1.41
C ARG A 138 22.43 12.47 -2.01
N LYS A 139 22.94 12.18 -3.22
CA LYS A 139 22.83 10.87 -3.89
C LYS A 139 23.50 9.76 -3.07
N ILE A 140 24.72 10.02 -2.57
CA ILE A 140 25.46 9.09 -1.69
C ILE A 140 24.66 8.79 -0.41
N ARG A 141 24.06 9.81 0.22
CA ARG A 141 23.20 9.61 1.41
C ARG A 141 21.98 8.75 1.13
N ILE A 142 21.33 8.91 -0.02
CA ILE A 142 20.16 8.12 -0.41
C ILE A 142 20.56 6.66 -0.66
N GLN A 143 21.65 6.43 -1.39
CA GLN A 143 22.17 5.08 -1.64
C GLN A 143 22.58 4.38 -0.34
N ARG A 144 23.29 5.09 0.55
CA ARG A 144 23.66 4.56 1.87
C ARG A 144 22.43 4.19 2.69
N ARG A 145 21.40 5.05 2.72
CA ARG A 145 20.13 4.77 3.41
C ARG A 145 19.42 3.54 2.82
N ALA A 146 19.44 3.38 1.51
CA ALA A 146 18.82 2.24 0.83
C ALA A 146 19.54 0.91 1.16
N LEU A 147 20.87 0.89 1.13
CA LEU A 147 21.67 -0.27 1.52
C LEU A 147 21.45 -0.65 2.99
N ASP A 148 21.45 0.34 3.89
CA ASP A 148 21.19 0.13 5.32
C ASP A 148 19.79 -0.47 5.57
N MET A 149 18.79 -0.01 4.81
CA MET A 149 17.42 -0.54 4.86
C MET A 149 17.35 -1.97 4.33
N LEU A 150 18.08 -2.29 3.26
CA LEU A 150 18.15 -3.64 2.69
C LEU A 150 18.85 -4.62 3.63
N GLN A 151 19.95 -4.20 4.27
CA GLN A 151 20.65 -5.00 5.27
C GLN A 151 19.80 -5.23 6.53
N LYS A 152 19.04 -4.23 6.99
CA LYS A 152 18.11 -4.37 8.13
C LYS A 152 16.88 -5.22 7.79
N ALA A 153 16.47 -5.24 6.53
CA ALA A 153 15.36 -6.08 6.05
C ALA A 153 15.81 -7.50 5.67
N ALA A 154 17.12 -7.76 5.55
CA ALA A 154 17.64 -9.09 5.32
C ALA A 154 17.40 -9.97 6.57
N SER A 155 16.58 -11.00 6.43
CA SER A 155 16.44 -12.05 7.45
C SER A 155 17.76 -12.81 7.62
N PRO A 156 18.06 -13.39 8.79
CA PRO A 156 19.28 -14.16 9.03
C PRO A 156 19.18 -15.52 8.33
N ILE A 157 19.28 -15.52 7.01
CA ILE A 157 19.47 -16.73 6.22
C ILE A 157 20.72 -16.47 5.40
N ALA A 158 21.86 -16.83 5.99
CA ALA A 158 23.09 -16.98 5.24
C ALA A 158 22.87 -18.03 4.14
N PRO A 159 23.33 -17.80 2.90
CA PRO A 159 23.35 -18.85 1.90
C PRO A 159 24.55 -19.77 2.20
N SER A 160 24.47 -20.57 3.26
CA SER A 160 25.39 -21.71 3.42
C SER A 160 24.73 -22.95 2.82
N GLY A 161 25.50 -23.65 2.00
CA GLY A 161 25.03 -24.72 1.12
C GLY A 161 24.22 -25.83 1.79
N GLY A 162 23.42 -26.48 0.95
CA GLY A 162 23.05 -27.89 1.07
C GLY A 162 22.33 -28.30 2.35
N ARG A 163 21.05 -27.92 2.50
CA ARG A 163 20.08 -28.80 3.14
C ARG A 163 18.68 -28.54 2.58
N ALA A 164 18.06 -29.62 2.10
CA ALA A 164 16.69 -29.62 1.61
C ALA A 164 15.78 -28.96 2.66
N ARG A 165 15.18 -27.85 2.27
CA ARG A 165 14.19 -27.10 3.04
C ARG A 165 13.04 -28.05 3.39
N PRO A 166 12.63 -28.20 4.67
CA PRO A 166 11.40 -28.89 4.97
C PRO A 166 10.27 -28.11 4.28
N GLN A 167 9.63 -28.73 3.29
CA GLN A 167 8.44 -28.19 2.62
C GLN A 167 7.47 -27.66 3.70
N PRO A 168 6.94 -26.43 3.55
CA PRO A 168 6.05 -25.85 4.56
C PRO A 168 4.77 -26.68 4.64
N ARG A 169 4.71 -27.61 5.61
CA ARG A 169 3.63 -28.57 5.83
C ARG A 169 2.24 -27.94 6.03
N ALA A 170 2.17 -26.63 6.28
CA ALA A 170 0.91 -25.90 6.47
C ALA A 170 0.14 -25.65 5.16
N ALA A 171 0.85 -25.40 4.05
CA ALA A 171 0.22 -25.14 2.75
C ALA A 171 -0.30 -26.42 2.09
N THR A 172 0.43 -27.53 2.25
CA THR A 172 0.01 -28.84 1.74
C THR A 172 -1.08 -29.47 2.61
N ARG A 173 -1.11 -29.22 3.93
CA ARG A 173 -2.24 -29.60 4.79
C ARG A 173 -3.53 -28.92 4.36
N THR A 174 -3.50 -27.60 4.16
CA THR A 174 -4.69 -26.85 3.74
C THR A 174 -5.16 -27.20 2.34
N GLN A 175 -4.26 -27.52 1.40
CA GLN A 175 -4.66 -28.06 0.09
C GLN A 175 -5.28 -29.46 0.20
N LYS A 176 -4.69 -30.36 0.99
CA LYS A 176 -5.25 -31.71 1.21
C LYS A 176 -6.59 -31.67 1.94
N GLU A 177 -6.75 -30.80 2.93
CA GLU A 177 -8.02 -30.57 3.63
C GLU A 177 -9.07 -29.96 2.69
N LYS A 178 -8.67 -29.02 1.82
CA LYS A 178 -9.57 -28.43 0.83
C LYS A 178 -9.93 -29.39 -0.28
N LEU A 179 -9.09 -30.36 -0.63
CA LEU A 179 -9.37 -31.40 -1.62
C LEU A 179 -9.92 -32.69 -0.96
N ALA A 180 -10.09 -32.72 0.36
CA ALA A 180 -10.56 -33.88 1.12
C ALA A 180 -11.98 -34.31 0.70
N PHE A 181 -12.80 -33.39 0.18
CA PHE A 181 -14.14 -33.69 -0.33
C PHE A 181 -14.14 -34.54 -1.61
N LEU A 182 -13.01 -34.63 -2.33
CA LEU A 182 -12.86 -35.46 -3.52
C LEU A 182 -12.49 -36.91 -3.20
N HIS A 183 -12.09 -37.20 -1.95
CA HIS A 183 -11.80 -38.56 -1.51
C HIS A 183 -13.11 -39.24 -1.11
N THR A 184 -13.41 -40.38 -1.73
CA THR A 184 -14.65 -41.16 -1.53
C THR A 184 -14.70 -41.86 -0.17
N ASP A 185 -13.55 -42.08 0.46
CA ASP A 185 -13.43 -42.89 1.67
C ASP A 185 -13.36 -41.99 2.91
N PHE A 186 -14.51 -41.42 3.28
CA PHE A 186 -14.62 -40.72 4.56
C PHE A 186 -14.65 -41.72 5.71
N GLY A 187 -13.69 -41.66 6.63
CA GLY A 187 -13.68 -42.48 7.84
C GLY A 187 -14.83 -42.20 8.81
N PHE A 188 -15.62 -41.15 8.56
CA PHE A 188 -16.84 -40.83 9.29
C PHE A 188 -18.06 -41.22 8.45
N GLN A 189 -18.67 -42.35 8.80
CA GLN A 189 -19.99 -42.74 8.31
C GLN A 189 -21.02 -42.36 9.39
N PRO A 190 -21.82 -41.31 9.20
CA PRO A 190 -22.84 -40.97 10.17
C PRO A 190 -23.86 -42.12 10.24
N ARG A 191 -23.89 -42.83 11.38
CA ARG A 191 -24.98 -43.74 11.69
C ARG A 191 -26.22 -42.91 11.98
N VAL A 192 -27.13 -42.85 11.00
CA VAL A 192 -28.46 -42.26 11.21
C VAL A 192 -29.20 -43.18 12.17
N ASN A 193 -29.44 -42.71 13.41
CA ASN A 193 -30.22 -43.47 14.38
C ASN A 193 -31.66 -43.58 13.85
N PRO A 194 -32.16 -44.79 13.54
CA PRO A 194 -33.49 -44.96 12.94
C PRO A 194 -34.63 -44.74 13.94
N ALA A 195 -34.33 -44.81 15.24
CA ALA A 195 -35.29 -44.61 16.31
C ALA A 195 -35.01 -43.32 17.07
N VAL A 196 -36.09 -42.61 17.42
CA VAL A 196 -36.05 -41.38 18.21
C VAL A 196 -35.47 -41.72 19.61
N PRO A 197 -34.34 -41.12 20.01
CA PRO A 197 -33.78 -41.37 21.34
C PRO A 197 -34.73 -40.94 22.46
N ASP A 198 -34.74 -41.68 23.57
CA ASP A 198 -35.49 -41.28 24.77
C ASP A 198 -34.90 -39.99 25.37
N TYR A 199 -35.51 -38.86 25.01
CA TYR A 199 -35.08 -37.54 25.44
C TYR A 199 -35.28 -37.32 26.94
N GLU A 200 -36.27 -37.95 27.56
CA GLU A 200 -36.49 -37.83 29.00
C GLU A 200 -35.37 -38.56 29.75
N GLY A 201 -35.06 -39.80 29.36
CA GLY A 201 -33.92 -40.55 29.92
C GLY A 201 -32.60 -39.80 29.76
N LEU A 202 -32.34 -39.23 28.58
CA LEU A 202 -31.15 -38.42 28.31
C LEU A 202 -31.11 -37.14 29.15
N TYR A 203 -32.23 -36.45 29.32
CA TYR A 203 -32.33 -35.26 30.14
C TYR A 203 -32.07 -35.55 31.62
N ARG A 204 -32.63 -36.65 32.15
CA ARG A 204 -32.36 -37.10 33.52
C ARG A 204 -30.91 -37.50 33.71
N ALA A 205 -30.30 -38.18 32.73
CA ALA A 205 -28.88 -38.52 32.75
C ALA A 205 -27.99 -37.27 32.71
N PHE A 206 -28.37 -36.27 31.90
CA PHE A 206 -27.69 -34.99 31.83
C PHE A 206 -27.76 -34.25 33.17
N GLN A 207 -28.94 -34.15 33.78
CA GLN A 207 -29.10 -33.53 35.11
C GLN A 207 -28.28 -34.25 36.18
N ARG A 208 -28.31 -35.60 36.20
CA ARG A 208 -27.48 -36.40 37.13
C ARG A 208 -25.97 -36.16 36.90
N ARG A 209 -25.53 -36.05 35.65
CA ARG A 209 -24.13 -35.75 35.30
C ARG A 209 -23.74 -34.32 35.70
N ALA A 210 -24.64 -33.36 35.51
CA ALA A 210 -24.42 -31.97 35.90
C ALA A 210 -24.32 -31.84 37.43
N ALA A 211 -25.19 -32.54 38.18
CA ALA A 211 -25.12 -32.62 39.64
C ALA A 211 -23.78 -33.22 40.09
N LYS A 212 -23.40 -34.40 39.56
CA LYS A 212 -22.10 -35.02 39.85
C LYS A 212 -20.92 -34.09 39.56
N ARG A 213 -20.95 -33.33 38.46
CA ARG A 213 -19.87 -32.38 38.12
C ARG A 213 -19.82 -31.16 39.03
N ARG A 214 -20.92 -30.79 39.69
CA ARG A 214 -20.93 -29.76 40.74
C ARG A 214 -20.28 -30.31 42.00
N ASP A 215 -20.59 -31.56 42.35
CA ASP A 215 -20.07 -32.22 43.56
C ASP A 215 -18.59 -32.62 43.44
N THR A 216 -18.14 -33.03 42.24
CA THR A 216 -16.73 -33.39 41.97
C THR A 216 -15.89 -32.21 41.49
N ARG A 217 -16.37 -30.96 41.59
CA ARG A 217 -15.57 -29.79 41.22
C ARG A 217 -14.56 -29.54 42.34
N GLU A 218 -13.55 -30.40 42.44
CA GLU A 218 -12.35 -30.13 43.21
C GLU A 218 -11.81 -28.78 42.72
N GLY A 219 -11.85 -27.76 43.60
CA GLY A 219 -11.35 -26.43 43.26
C GLY A 219 -9.94 -26.55 42.70
N THR A 220 -9.61 -25.74 41.69
CA THR A 220 -8.33 -25.81 40.97
C THR A 220 -7.17 -25.71 41.96
N ARG A 221 -6.65 -26.85 42.42
CA ARG A 221 -5.46 -26.91 43.25
C ARG A 221 -4.27 -26.75 42.33
N ASN A 222 -3.48 -25.71 42.56
CA ASN A 222 -2.23 -25.49 41.85
C ASN A 222 -1.33 -26.71 42.07
N LYS A 223 -1.09 -27.51 41.03
CA LYS A 223 -0.03 -28.51 41.05
C LYS A 223 1.28 -27.73 40.99
N PRO A 224 2.13 -27.76 42.03
CA PRO A 224 3.43 -27.15 41.94
C PRO A 224 4.17 -27.79 40.77
N PHE A 225 4.43 -27.00 39.73
CA PHE A 225 5.24 -27.45 38.62
C PHE A 225 6.69 -27.35 39.06
N LEU A 226 7.45 -28.43 38.87
CA LEU A 226 8.89 -28.38 39.00
C LEU A 226 9.42 -27.57 37.82
N LEU A 227 9.68 -26.28 38.05
CA LEU A 227 10.45 -25.46 37.13
C LEU A 227 11.78 -26.20 36.90
N ARG A 228 12.16 -26.48 35.66
CA ARG A 228 13.45 -27.12 35.30
C ARG A 228 14.63 -26.18 35.56
N THR A 229 14.74 -25.66 36.77
CA THR A 229 15.86 -24.84 37.24
C THR A 229 17.07 -25.68 37.61
N GLY A 230 16.91 -27.01 37.73
CA GLY A 230 17.99 -27.95 38.04
C GLY A 230 19.08 -28.09 36.97
N SER A 231 18.87 -27.60 35.74
CA SER A 231 19.91 -27.61 34.69
C SER A 231 20.69 -26.30 34.58
N LEU A 232 20.31 -25.26 35.33
CA LEU A 232 21.17 -24.10 35.52
C LEU A 232 22.22 -24.53 36.53
N ARG A 233 23.43 -24.82 36.05
CA ARG A 233 24.58 -25.06 36.92
C ARG A 233 24.73 -23.86 37.87
N ARG A 234 24.23 -24.00 39.10
CA ARG A 234 24.61 -23.11 40.19
C ARG A 234 26.07 -23.43 40.48
N THR A 235 26.96 -22.54 40.06
CA THR A 235 28.30 -22.45 40.63
C THR A 235 28.14 -22.37 42.15
N PRO A 236 28.77 -23.26 42.94
CA PRO A 236 28.60 -23.26 44.38
C PRO A 236 29.20 -21.96 44.92
N ARG A 237 28.35 -21.11 45.49
CA ARG A 237 28.78 -19.95 46.26
C ARG A 237 28.88 -20.43 47.71
N SER A 238 30.11 -20.60 48.21
CA SER A 238 30.39 -20.98 49.59
C SER A 238 30.02 -19.83 50.53
N CYS A 239 29.06 -20.07 51.41
CA CYS A 239 28.83 -19.32 52.63
C CYS A 239 28.48 -20.38 53.68
N ASP A 240 29.45 -20.69 54.53
CA ASP A 240 29.44 -21.84 55.43
C ASP A 240 28.46 -21.68 56.61
N ALA A 241 27.76 -22.77 56.93
CA ALA A 241 27.26 -23.06 58.27
C ALA A 241 27.15 -24.58 58.47
N THR A 242 28.18 -25.12 59.13
CA THR A 242 28.18 -26.28 60.05
C THR A 242 27.52 -27.60 59.60
N THR A 243 28.33 -28.62 59.28
CA THR A 243 28.35 -29.98 59.91
C THR A 243 29.36 -30.89 59.17
N SER A 244 30.35 -31.39 59.92
CA SER A 244 31.23 -32.56 59.72
C SER A 244 31.82 -32.93 58.33
N GLY A 245 33.15 -32.91 58.26
CA GLY A 245 33.96 -34.01 57.70
C GLY A 245 34.41 -33.94 56.24
N GLY A 246 35.72 -33.69 56.03
CA GLY A 246 36.47 -34.29 54.90
C GLY A 246 37.22 -33.36 53.93
N ARG A 247 38.55 -33.31 54.09
CA ARG A 247 39.63 -33.14 53.08
C ARG A 247 39.73 -31.87 52.19
N ARG A 248 40.79 -31.10 52.48
CA ARG A 248 41.78 -30.41 51.61
C ARG A 248 41.95 -31.04 50.20
N ASP A 249 42.17 -30.36 49.06
CA ASP A 249 43.01 -29.20 48.69
C ASP A 249 42.53 -28.53 47.37
N SER A 250 42.69 -27.21 47.18
CA SER A 250 42.96 -26.52 45.88
C SER A 250 42.93 -24.97 46.03
N PRO A 251 43.78 -24.19 45.32
CA PRO A 251 44.01 -22.77 45.59
C PRO A 251 43.06 -21.80 44.86
N GLN A 252 42.73 -20.69 45.53
CA GLN A 252 41.93 -19.57 45.00
C GLN A 252 42.58 -18.85 43.80
N PRO A 253 41.78 -18.33 42.85
CA PRO A 253 42.13 -17.16 42.06
C PRO A 253 41.41 -15.88 42.54
N THR A 254 42.08 -14.77 42.31
CA THR A 254 41.84 -13.41 42.80
C THR A 254 40.49 -12.79 42.40
N ALA A 255 39.90 -12.07 43.35
CA ALA A 255 38.60 -11.43 43.23
C ALA A 255 38.61 -10.26 42.23
N THR A 256 37.84 -10.38 41.14
CA THR A 256 37.34 -9.22 40.38
C THR A 256 35.98 -8.82 40.94
N PRO A 257 35.71 -7.52 41.21
CA PRO A 257 34.44 -7.09 41.78
C PRO A 257 33.36 -7.14 40.68
N LEU A 258 32.52 -8.18 40.70
CA LEU A 258 31.35 -8.27 39.82
C LEU A 258 30.20 -7.38 40.36
N PRO A 259 29.41 -6.77 39.45
CA PRO A 259 28.44 -5.75 39.80
C PRO A 259 27.26 -6.33 40.61
N ARG A 260 26.88 -5.59 41.64
CA ARG A 260 25.79 -5.90 42.58
C ARG A 260 24.45 -6.06 41.83
N SER A 261 23.68 -7.09 42.21
CA SER A 261 22.39 -7.45 41.59
C SER A 261 21.37 -6.30 41.59
N ARG A 262 20.74 -6.06 40.42
CA ARG A 262 19.77 -4.97 40.14
C ARG A 262 18.34 -5.20 40.70
N SER A 263 18.16 -5.99 41.76
CA SER A 263 16.86 -6.11 42.43
C SER A 263 16.49 -4.88 43.27
N LEU A 264 17.41 -3.91 43.39
CA LEU A 264 17.22 -2.64 44.08
C LEU A 264 17.38 -1.44 43.13
N SER A 265 16.89 -1.55 41.89
CA SER A 265 17.06 -0.49 40.88
C SER A 265 16.43 0.85 41.26
N GLY A 266 15.50 0.88 42.22
CA GLY A 266 14.94 2.12 42.80
C GLY A 266 15.84 2.80 43.83
N LEU A 267 16.88 2.12 44.34
CA LEU A 267 17.86 2.68 45.28
C LEU A 267 19.10 3.25 44.56
N ALA A 268 19.31 2.94 43.28
CA ALA A 268 20.46 3.43 42.52
C ALA A 268 20.35 4.93 42.15
N SER A 269 19.17 5.53 42.26
CA SER A 269 18.95 6.97 42.09
C SER A 269 18.96 7.76 43.39
N LEU A 270 19.12 7.09 44.54
CA LEU A 270 19.24 7.74 45.84
C LEU A 270 20.72 7.89 46.18
N SER A 271 21.15 9.10 46.55
CA SER A 271 22.54 9.36 46.95
C SER A 271 22.94 8.43 48.10
N ALA A 272 24.23 8.03 48.15
CA ALA A 272 24.76 7.11 49.15
C ALA A 272 24.56 7.56 50.62
N ASN A 273 24.14 8.81 50.83
CA ASN A 273 23.87 9.41 52.13
C ASN A 273 22.38 9.36 52.53
N THR A 274 21.52 8.74 51.71
CA THR A 274 20.10 8.58 52.04
C THR A 274 19.88 7.19 52.64
N LEU A 275 19.55 7.13 53.93
CA LEU A 275 19.20 5.86 54.59
C LEU A 275 18.06 5.17 53.83
N PRO A 276 17.98 3.83 53.81
CA PRO A 276 16.86 3.12 53.22
C PRO A 276 15.58 3.50 53.96
N VAL A 277 14.86 4.50 53.47
CA VAL A 277 13.57 4.87 54.03
C VAL A 277 12.63 3.72 53.69
N HIS A 278 12.07 3.07 54.72
CA HIS A 278 11.05 2.05 54.54
C HIS A 278 9.96 2.61 53.62
N ILE A 279 9.79 2.00 52.44
CA ILE A 279 8.77 2.43 51.49
C ILE A 279 7.42 2.27 52.16
N THR A 280 6.79 3.39 52.48
CA THR A 280 5.45 3.43 53.08
C THR A 280 4.44 2.78 52.15
N ASP A 281 3.40 2.14 52.71
CA ASP A 281 2.37 1.46 51.92
C ASP A 281 1.68 2.40 50.93
N ALA A 282 1.57 3.68 51.26
CA ALA A 282 1.07 4.71 50.34
C ALA A 282 1.94 4.83 49.07
N THR A 283 3.26 4.74 49.20
CA THR A 283 4.20 4.80 48.07
C THR A 283 4.12 3.53 47.23
N ARG A 284 4.02 2.36 47.87
CA ARG A 284 3.80 1.06 47.20
C ARG A 284 2.50 1.06 46.37
N LYS A 285 1.40 1.57 46.95
CA LYS A 285 0.11 1.70 46.26
C LYS A 285 0.19 2.66 45.08
N ARG A 286 0.82 3.84 45.23
CA ARG A 286 1.05 4.79 44.14
C ARG A 286 1.83 4.17 42.98
N GLU A 287 2.92 3.47 43.26
CA GLU A 287 3.69 2.80 42.20
C GLU A 287 2.90 1.69 41.50
N SER A 288 2.14 0.88 42.24
CA SER A 288 1.28 -0.15 41.64
C SER A 288 0.20 0.45 40.73
N ALA A 289 -0.37 1.59 41.11
CA ALA A 289 -1.34 2.32 40.29
C ALA A 289 -0.69 2.91 39.04
N VAL A 290 0.53 3.45 39.14
CA VAL A 290 1.30 3.94 37.99
C VAL A 290 1.61 2.79 37.02
N ARG A 291 2.07 1.64 37.52
CA ARG A 291 2.34 0.45 36.69
C ARG A 291 1.08 -0.04 35.98
N SER A 292 -0.04 -0.15 36.70
CA SER A 292 -1.32 -0.56 36.12
C SER A 292 -1.85 0.45 35.09
N SER A 293 -1.64 1.75 35.32
CA SER A 293 -2.00 2.80 34.37
C SER A 293 -1.17 2.72 33.08
N LEU A 294 0.15 2.49 33.20
CA LEU A 294 1.04 2.33 32.06
C LEU A 294 0.65 1.09 31.23
N GLU A 295 0.43 -0.05 31.88
CA GLU A 295 0.03 -1.29 31.22
C GLU A 295 -1.32 -1.15 30.48
N LYS A 296 -2.26 -0.38 31.02
CA LYS A 296 -3.53 -0.07 30.35
C LYS A 296 -3.33 0.80 29.10
N LYS A 297 -2.39 1.75 29.13
CA LYS A 297 -2.02 2.56 27.96
C LYS A 297 -1.35 1.71 26.89
N ASP A 298 -0.37 0.89 27.27
CA ASP A 298 0.34 0.01 26.34
C ASP A 298 -0.64 -0.96 25.64
N LYS A 299 -1.58 -1.55 26.38
CA LYS A 299 -2.62 -2.42 25.80
C LYS A 299 -3.58 -1.67 24.86
N ALA A 300 -3.92 -0.42 25.18
CA ALA A 300 -4.75 0.41 24.30
C ALA A 300 -4.00 0.74 23.00
N ASP A 301 -2.72 1.07 23.10
CA ASP A 301 -1.85 1.35 21.96
C ASP A 301 -1.65 0.09 21.09
N GLU A 302 -1.43 -1.08 21.69
CA GLU A 302 -1.39 -2.36 20.98
C GLU A 302 -2.71 -2.67 20.26
N SER A 303 -3.85 -2.41 20.91
CA SER A 303 -5.17 -2.63 20.32
C SER A 303 -5.44 -1.69 19.13
N THR A 304 -5.02 -0.43 19.21
CA THR A 304 -5.15 0.52 18.10
C THR A 304 -4.25 0.13 16.93
N GLN A 305 -3.01 -0.25 17.20
CA GLN A 305 -2.08 -0.74 16.18
C GLN A 305 -2.60 -2.00 15.50
N TRP A 306 -3.17 -2.95 16.27
CA TRP A 306 -3.77 -4.15 15.71
C TRP A 306 -4.96 -3.82 14.80
N LEU A 307 -5.83 -2.91 15.22
CA LEU A 307 -6.98 -2.48 14.42
C LEU A 307 -6.54 -1.80 13.12
N GLU A 308 -5.51 -0.95 13.17
CA GLU A 308 -4.93 -0.34 11.97
C GLU A 308 -4.33 -1.37 11.03
N MET A 309 -3.57 -2.34 11.55
CA MET A 309 -2.98 -3.41 10.75
C MET A 309 -4.06 -4.30 10.13
N HIS A 310 -5.13 -4.59 10.87
CA HIS A 310 -6.29 -5.32 10.36
C HIS A 310 -6.99 -4.53 9.24
N LYS A 311 -7.25 -3.24 9.44
CA LYS A 311 -7.82 -2.36 8.42
C LYS A 311 -6.97 -2.29 7.15
N LYS A 312 -5.64 -2.16 7.29
CA LYS A 312 -4.69 -2.19 6.17
C LYS A 312 -4.75 -3.51 5.41
N LYS A 313 -4.81 -4.65 6.11
CA LYS A 313 -4.97 -5.98 5.50
C LYS A 313 -6.29 -6.13 4.75
N CYS A 314 -7.42 -5.69 5.34
CA CYS A 314 -8.72 -5.71 4.68
C CYS A 314 -8.74 -4.82 3.43
N GLN A 315 -8.12 -3.63 3.48
CA GLN A 315 -8.00 -2.76 2.31
C GLN A 315 -7.14 -3.38 1.21
N ALA A 316 -6.01 -4.01 1.56
CA ALA A 316 -5.16 -4.70 0.60
C ALA A 316 -5.91 -5.86 -0.08
N MET A 317 -6.64 -6.65 0.70
CA MET A 317 -7.48 -7.73 0.20
C MET A 317 -8.62 -7.20 -0.68
N SER A 318 -9.28 -6.12 -0.28
CA SER A 318 -10.32 -5.49 -1.09
C SER A 318 -9.77 -5.01 -2.44
N LYS A 319 -8.57 -4.40 -2.46
CA LYS A 319 -7.89 -3.98 -3.70
C LYS A 319 -7.54 -5.16 -4.60
N SER A 320 -7.04 -6.27 -4.06
CA SER A 320 -6.71 -7.44 -4.87
C SER A 320 -7.95 -8.13 -5.43
N VAL A 321 -9.03 -8.21 -4.65
CA VAL A 321 -10.33 -8.75 -5.10
C VAL A 321 -10.93 -7.86 -6.18
N THR A 322 -10.91 -6.54 -6.04
CA THR A 322 -11.44 -5.63 -7.06
C THR A 322 -10.62 -5.67 -8.34
N LEU A 323 -9.29 -5.72 -8.26
CA LEU A 323 -8.43 -5.90 -9.44
C LEU A 323 -8.73 -7.21 -10.16
N ARG A 324 -8.87 -8.31 -9.42
CA ARG A 324 -9.20 -9.61 -10.02
C ARG A 324 -10.59 -9.61 -10.65
N ALA A 325 -11.58 -9.02 -9.98
CA ALA A 325 -12.92 -8.88 -10.53
C ALA A 325 -12.91 -8.07 -11.84
N LYS A 326 -12.20 -6.94 -11.88
CA LYS A 326 -12.03 -6.12 -13.09
C LYS A 326 -11.33 -6.87 -14.22
N ALA A 327 -10.32 -7.69 -13.91
CA ALA A 327 -9.60 -8.47 -14.92
C ALA A 327 -10.47 -9.58 -15.52
N MET A 328 -11.46 -10.07 -14.77
CA MET A 328 -12.41 -11.09 -15.21
C MET A 328 -13.68 -10.49 -15.84
N ASP A 329 -13.87 -9.18 -15.76
CA ASP A 329 -14.98 -8.46 -16.40
C ASP A 329 -14.61 -8.16 -17.87
N PRO A 330 -15.34 -8.70 -18.86
CA PRO A 330 -15.12 -8.34 -20.25
C PRO A 330 -15.41 -6.87 -20.55
N HIS A 331 -16.22 -6.21 -19.71
CA HIS A 331 -16.62 -4.82 -19.90
C HIS A 331 -15.73 -3.90 -19.09
N GLN A 332 -15.09 -2.94 -19.77
CA GLN A 332 -14.37 -1.87 -19.10
C GLN A 332 -15.35 -0.82 -18.59
N SER A 333 -15.08 -0.29 -17.40
CA SER A 333 -15.91 0.80 -16.88
C SER A 333 -15.78 2.05 -17.77
N LEU A 334 -16.89 2.76 -17.98
CA LEU A 334 -16.93 3.95 -18.84
C LEU A 334 -15.95 5.03 -18.38
N GLU A 335 -15.74 5.17 -17.07
CA GLU A 335 -14.77 6.11 -16.49
C GLU A 335 -13.32 5.76 -16.88
N GLU A 336 -12.96 4.47 -16.91
CA GLU A 336 -11.63 4.01 -17.31
C GLU A 336 -11.40 4.24 -18.81
N VAL A 337 -12.39 3.93 -19.64
CA VAL A 337 -12.33 4.17 -21.09
C VAL A 337 -12.18 5.66 -21.39
N PHE A 338 -12.94 6.52 -20.72
CA PHE A 338 -12.85 7.97 -20.90
C PHE A 338 -11.46 8.50 -20.53
N LYS A 339 -10.90 8.04 -19.40
CA LYS A 339 -9.54 8.41 -18.98
C LYS A 339 -8.47 7.91 -19.94
N ALA A 340 -8.63 6.71 -20.49
CA ALA A 340 -7.71 6.16 -21.49
C ALA A 340 -7.72 6.99 -22.78
N LYS A 341 -8.92 7.26 -23.34
CA LYS A 341 -9.07 8.11 -24.54
C LYS A 341 -8.52 9.52 -24.35
N LEU A 342 -8.72 10.13 -23.17
CA LEU A 342 -8.12 11.43 -22.88
C LEU A 342 -6.59 11.41 -22.93
N LYS A 343 -5.95 10.33 -22.45
CA LYS A 343 -4.49 10.18 -22.54
C LYS A 343 -4.03 9.96 -23.98
N GLU A 344 -4.78 9.17 -24.73
CA GLU A 344 -4.51 8.93 -26.15
C GLU A 344 -4.57 10.24 -26.94
N ASN A 345 -5.63 11.03 -26.78
CA ASN A 345 -5.76 12.33 -27.44
C ASN A 345 -4.60 13.28 -27.09
N ARG A 346 -4.23 13.37 -25.81
CA ARG A 346 -3.06 14.16 -25.38
C ARG A 346 -1.77 13.69 -26.05
N ASN A 347 -1.58 12.39 -26.23
CA ASN A 347 -0.42 11.85 -26.91
C ASN A 347 -0.44 12.13 -28.41
N ASN A 348 -1.62 12.06 -29.04
CA ASN A 348 -1.80 12.40 -30.44
C ASN A 348 -1.55 13.89 -30.69
N ASP A 349 -2.00 14.78 -29.81
CA ASP A 349 -1.71 16.21 -29.88
C ASP A 349 -0.21 16.48 -29.78
N ARG A 350 0.50 15.77 -28.88
CA ARG A 350 1.96 15.85 -28.77
C ARG A 350 2.66 15.36 -30.03
N LYS A 351 2.20 14.27 -30.65
CA LYS A 351 2.76 13.76 -31.92
C LYS A 351 2.56 14.78 -33.04
N ARG A 352 1.34 15.29 -33.22
CA ARG A 352 1.02 16.34 -34.20
C ARG A 352 1.87 17.59 -34.01
N ALA A 353 2.06 18.03 -32.77
CA ALA A 353 2.92 19.19 -32.48
C ALA A 353 4.39 18.93 -32.85
N LYS A 354 4.90 17.70 -32.62
CA LYS A 354 6.26 17.32 -33.02
C LYS A 354 6.41 17.26 -34.54
N GLU A 355 5.45 16.67 -35.24
CA GLU A 355 5.41 16.62 -36.71
C GLU A 355 5.40 18.03 -37.30
N TYR A 356 4.52 18.90 -36.81
CA TYR A 356 4.46 20.30 -37.23
C TYR A 356 5.77 21.06 -36.99
N LYS A 357 6.44 20.85 -35.84
CA LYS A 357 7.77 21.42 -35.58
C LYS A 357 8.80 20.95 -36.60
N LYS A 358 8.82 19.65 -36.92
CA LYS A 358 9.74 19.08 -37.94
C LYS A 358 9.49 19.68 -39.31
N GLU A 359 8.23 19.80 -39.74
CA GLU A 359 7.87 20.42 -41.02
C GLU A 359 8.35 21.88 -41.08
N LEU A 360 8.20 22.65 -39.99
CA LEU A 360 8.72 24.01 -39.90
C LEU A 360 10.25 24.06 -40.02
N GLU A 361 10.97 23.14 -39.38
CA GLU A 361 12.42 23.04 -39.51
C GLU A 361 12.85 22.68 -40.93
N GLU A 362 12.15 21.74 -41.58
CA GLU A 362 12.41 21.37 -42.97
C GLU A 362 12.13 22.52 -43.94
N MET A 363 11.05 23.28 -43.72
CA MET A 363 10.78 24.51 -44.47
C MET A 363 11.91 25.52 -44.29
N LYS A 364 12.37 25.75 -43.05
CA LYS A 364 13.50 26.64 -42.77
C LYS A 364 14.78 26.17 -43.45
N LYS A 365 15.11 24.88 -43.40
CA LYS A 365 16.28 24.29 -44.07
C LYS A 365 16.18 24.46 -45.59
N ARG A 366 15.00 24.23 -46.20
CA ARG A 366 14.77 24.46 -47.64
C ARG A 366 15.00 25.92 -48.03
N ILE A 367 14.55 26.86 -47.20
CA ILE A 367 14.75 28.29 -47.45
C ILE A 367 16.24 28.66 -47.30
N GLN A 368 16.92 28.14 -46.28
CA GLN A 368 18.34 28.42 -46.04
C GLN A 368 19.28 27.81 -47.09
N THR A 369 18.95 26.62 -47.62
CA THR A 369 19.76 25.94 -48.65
C THR A 369 19.56 26.53 -50.04
N ARG A 370 18.47 27.27 -50.27
CA ARG A 370 18.20 27.92 -51.56
C ARG A 370 19.21 29.06 -51.76
N PRO A 371 20.07 28.99 -52.79
CA PRO A 371 21.07 30.04 -53.01
C PRO A 371 20.39 31.34 -53.39
N TYR A 372 20.89 32.45 -52.84
CA TYR A 372 20.39 33.78 -53.19
C TYR A 372 20.71 34.13 -54.64
N LEU A 373 19.96 35.09 -55.22
CA LEU A 373 20.13 35.46 -56.62
C LEU A 373 21.57 35.91 -56.95
N PHE A 374 22.21 36.68 -56.07
CA PHE A 374 23.59 37.12 -56.25
C PHE A 374 24.60 35.95 -56.13
N GLU A 375 24.32 34.95 -55.29
CA GLU A 375 25.14 33.73 -55.20
C GLU A 375 24.99 32.87 -56.45
N GLN A 376 23.78 32.78 -57.00
CA GLN A 376 23.52 32.10 -58.27
C GLN A 376 24.30 32.77 -59.41
N VAL A 377 24.19 34.10 -59.53
CA VAL A 377 24.96 34.88 -60.52
C VAL A 377 26.46 34.70 -60.33
N SER A 378 26.96 34.71 -59.09
CA SER A 378 28.37 34.47 -58.78
C SER A 378 28.82 33.05 -59.18
N LYS A 379 28.01 32.03 -58.91
CA LYS A 379 28.26 30.64 -59.31
C LYS A 379 28.29 30.50 -60.83
N ASP A 380 27.35 31.14 -61.53
CA ASP A 380 27.29 31.12 -63.00
C ASP A 380 28.47 31.84 -63.64
N LEU A 381 28.89 32.98 -63.08
CA LEU A 381 30.09 33.70 -63.52
C LEU A 381 31.35 32.88 -63.27
N ALA A 382 31.49 32.26 -62.09
CA ALA A 382 32.61 31.38 -61.78
C ALA A 382 32.65 30.16 -62.71
N ARG A 383 31.49 29.56 -63.00
CA ARG A 383 31.34 28.46 -63.96
C ARG A 383 31.76 28.89 -65.35
N LYS A 384 31.26 30.03 -65.85
CA LYS A 384 31.66 30.59 -67.16
C LYS A 384 33.15 30.89 -67.23
N ALA A 385 33.74 31.44 -66.17
CA ALA A 385 35.18 31.70 -66.09
C ALA A 385 36.01 30.41 -66.08
N ALA A 386 35.56 29.37 -65.37
CA ALA A 386 36.20 28.05 -65.38
C ALA A 386 36.08 27.39 -66.76
N GLU A 387 34.92 27.47 -67.40
CA GLU A 387 34.71 27.01 -68.77
C GLU A 387 35.62 27.77 -69.74
N GLN A 388 35.70 29.09 -69.67
CA GLN A 388 36.62 29.89 -70.50
C GLN A 388 38.07 29.45 -70.32
N ARG A 389 38.53 29.29 -69.08
CA ARG A 389 39.89 28.78 -68.80
C ARG A 389 40.10 27.40 -69.41
N TYR A 390 39.13 26.49 -69.29
CA TYR A 390 39.20 25.17 -69.92
C TYR A 390 39.32 25.28 -71.45
N ARG A 391 38.48 26.10 -72.09
CA ARG A 391 38.53 26.35 -73.54
C ARG A 391 39.87 26.92 -73.97
N ASP A 392 40.37 27.91 -73.25
CA ASP A 392 41.63 28.56 -73.56
C ASP A 392 42.80 27.59 -73.40
N THR A 393 42.79 26.72 -72.38
CA THR A 393 43.82 25.68 -72.23
C THR A 393 43.76 24.63 -73.33
N LEU A 394 42.57 24.24 -73.79
CA LEU A 394 42.41 23.31 -74.93
C LEU A 394 42.92 23.94 -76.23
N LYS A 395 42.58 25.20 -76.47
CA LYS A 395 43.07 25.97 -77.63
C LYS A 395 44.58 26.13 -77.60
N GLN A 396 45.18 26.41 -76.44
CA GLN A 396 46.64 26.47 -76.27
C GLN A 396 47.31 25.11 -76.53
N ALA A 397 46.64 24.01 -76.21
CA ALA A 397 47.09 22.65 -76.52
C ALA A 397 46.77 22.19 -77.96
N GLY A 398 46.07 23.00 -78.76
CA GLY A 398 45.68 22.68 -80.14
C GLY A 398 44.59 21.60 -80.26
N LEU A 399 43.75 21.42 -79.24
CA LEU A 399 42.70 20.40 -79.19
C LEU A 399 41.30 21.04 -79.17
N ASP A 400 40.34 20.41 -79.87
CA ASP A 400 38.94 20.85 -79.88
C ASP A 400 38.12 20.21 -78.74
N GLU A 401 37.15 20.97 -78.20
CA GLU A 401 36.25 20.51 -77.14
C GLU A 401 35.50 19.22 -77.50
N ASP A 402 35.02 19.11 -78.74
CA ASP A 402 34.28 17.94 -79.22
C ASP A 402 35.16 16.69 -79.36
N PHE A 403 36.46 16.88 -79.66
CA PHE A 403 37.44 15.79 -79.69
C PHE A 403 37.68 15.20 -78.29
N VAL A 404 37.81 16.05 -77.27
CA VAL A 404 37.95 15.60 -75.87
C VAL A 404 36.66 14.92 -75.38
N ARG A 405 35.50 15.46 -75.74
CA ARG A 405 34.20 14.92 -75.33
C ARG A 405 33.91 13.54 -75.94
N SER A 406 34.22 13.35 -77.22
CA SER A 406 34.06 12.08 -77.94
C SER A 406 35.03 10.99 -77.44
N LYS A 407 36.30 11.35 -77.17
CA LYS A 407 37.26 10.40 -76.58
C LYS A 407 36.97 10.08 -75.11
N GLY A 408 36.42 11.04 -74.35
CA GLY A 408 36.03 10.84 -72.96
C GLY A 408 34.75 10.02 -72.76
N GLN A 409 33.86 9.92 -73.75
CA GLN A 409 32.69 9.03 -73.69
C GLN A 409 33.08 7.55 -73.79
N GLY A 410 34.07 7.21 -74.63
CA GLY A 410 34.54 5.83 -74.80
C GLY A 410 35.11 5.19 -73.52
N SER A 411 35.79 5.96 -72.66
CA SER A 411 36.33 5.45 -71.39
C SER A 411 35.30 5.38 -70.25
N ARG A 412 34.26 6.20 -70.30
CA ARG A 412 33.21 6.26 -69.26
C ARG A 412 32.27 5.05 -69.31
N ASP A 413 32.05 4.48 -70.50
CA ASP A 413 31.26 3.27 -70.70
C ASP A 413 32.00 1.99 -70.27
N GLU A 414 33.33 1.96 -70.38
CA GLU A 414 34.16 0.87 -69.82
C GLU A 414 34.22 0.90 -68.29
N GLN A 415 34.31 2.10 -67.70
CA GLN A 415 34.38 2.27 -66.24
C GLN A 415 33.02 2.03 -65.55
N ARG A 416 31.89 2.30 -66.21
CA ARG A 416 30.55 1.92 -65.75
C ARG A 416 30.31 0.41 -65.74
N ARG A 417 30.96 -0.34 -66.64
CA ARG A 417 30.83 -1.81 -66.71
C ARG A 417 31.64 -2.53 -65.62
N GLY A 418 32.67 -1.89 -65.05
CA GLY A 418 33.49 -2.44 -63.96
C GLY A 418 33.08 -2.04 -62.53
N GLN A 419 32.09 -1.15 -62.36
CA GLN A 419 31.65 -0.64 -61.04
C GLN A 419 30.20 -1.02 -60.69
N SER A 420 29.68 -2.12 -61.23
CA SER A 420 28.35 -2.66 -60.90
C SER A 420 28.34 -3.60 -59.69
N GLU A 421 29.34 -3.55 -58.81
CA GLU A 421 29.26 -4.17 -57.48
C GLU A 421 29.49 -3.10 -56.40
N GLY A 422 28.39 -2.70 -55.76
CA GLY A 422 28.42 -1.98 -54.49
C GLY A 422 28.45 -0.46 -54.56
N ARG A 423 27.27 0.16 -54.77
CA ARG A 423 26.76 1.29 -53.97
C ARG A 423 25.44 1.79 -54.56
N ASP A 424 24.34 1.37 -53.93
CA ASP A 424 23.08 2.06 -54.06
C ASP A 424 23.14 3.39 -53.30
N CYS A 425 23.16 4.49 -54.04
CA CYS A 425 22.83 5.82 -53.53
C CYS A 425 21.45 6.21 -54.11
N PRO A 426 20.48 6.62 -53.28
CA PRO A 426 19.11 6.83 -53.74
C PRO A 426 19.00 8.13 -54.57
N SER A 427 18.50 7.97 -55.80
CA SER A 427 18.06 9.06 -56.66
C SER A 427 16.70 9.57 -56.18
N THR A 428 16.64 10.84 -55.79
CA THR A 428 15.40 11.55 -55.50
C THR A 428 14.70 11.95 -56.79
N HIS A 429 13.71 11.16 -57.21
CA HIS A 429 12.65 11.65 -58.10
C HIS A 429 11.30 11.44 -57.41
N GLU A 430 10.77 12.55 -56.90
CA GLU A 430 9.38 12.67 -56.46
C GLU A 430 8.47 12.48 -57.67
N THR A 431 7.65 11.43 -57.67
CA THR A 431 6.40 11.39 -58.44
C THR A 431 5.27 11.04 -57.50
N THR A 432 4.47 12.07 -57.21
CA THR A 432 3.23 11.97 -56.45
C THR A 432 2.24 11.11 -57.23
N LYS A 433 1.95 9.91 -56.75
CA LYS A 433 0.75 9.15 -57.13
C LYS A 433 -0.01 8.78 -55.86
N LEU A 434 -1.19 9.37 -55.73
CA LEU A 434 -2.20 9.01 -54.76
C LEU A 434 -2.67 7.58 -55.03
N SER A 435 -2.61 6.71 -54.03
CA SER A 435 -3.44 5.50 -53.99
C SER A 435 -3.76 5.14 -52.56
N THR A 436 -5.04 5.24 -52.25
CA THR A 436 -5.72 4.79 -51.05
C THR A 436 -5.54 3.28 -50.85
N ARG A 437 -5.07 2.82 -49.68
CA ARG A 437 -5.48 1.54 -49.06
C ARG A 437 -5.02 1.43 -47.60
N ASN A 438 -5.95 0.95 -46.77
CA ASN A 438 -5.87 0.72 -45.33
C ASN A 438 -4.68 -0.17 -44.90
N PRO A 439 -4.12 0.03 -43.69
CA PRO A 439 -3.24 -0.95 -43.05
C PRO A 439 -4.04 -1.77 -42.03
N GLN A 440 -4.16 -3.07 -42.29
CA GLN A 440 -4.37 -4.05 -41.25
C GLN A 440 -3.27 -5.09 -41.43
N GLN A 441 -2.63 -5.41 -40.30
CA GLN A 441 -1.72 -6.56 -40.11
C GLN A 441 -0.33 -6.43 -40.73
N ASP A 442 0.63 -6.12 -39.85
CA ASP A 442 1.78 -6.97 -39.52
C ASP A 442 3.06 -6.15 -39.39
N LEU A 443 3.54 -6.03 -38.15
CA LEU A 443 4.97 -6.13 -37.83
C LEU A 443 5.10 -6.33 -36.32
N GLU A 444 5.18 -7.60 -35.92
CA GLU A 444 5.97 -7.97 -34.76
C GLU A 444 7.46 -7.87 -35.12
N GLU A 445 8.25 -7.57 -34.09
CA GLU A 445 9.67 -7.89 -33.96
C GLU A 445 10.71 -6.92 -34.57
N SER A 446 11.17 -5.99 -33.73
CA SER A 446 12.61 -5.86 -33.46
C SER A 446 12.83 -5.13 -32.13
N LEU A 447 13.42 -5.88 -31.19
CA LEU A 447 13.90 -5.44 -29.89
C LEU A 447 15.19 -4.63 -30.07
N GLN A 448 15.22 -3.42 -29.49
CA GLN A 448 16.47 -2.81 -29.02
C GLN A 448 16.20 -1.94 -27.79
N GLU A 449 17.02 -2.16 -26.77
CA GLU A 449 16.94 -1.62 -25.41
C GLU A 449 17.12 -0.10 -25.31
N PRO A 450 16.68 0.53 -24.20
CA PRO A 450 16.46 1.97 -24.12
C PRO A 450 17.70 2.75 -23.68
N THR A 451 18.01 3.83 -24.40
CA THR A 451 18.86 4.91 -23.90
C THR A 451 18.03 5.90 -23.06
N SER A 452 18.58 6.24 -21.90
CA SER A 452 18.01 6.98 -20.76
C SER A 452 17.31 8.33 -21.04
N PRO A 453 16.19 8.65 -20.36
CA PRO A 453 15.40 9.88 -20.57
C PRO A 453 15.78 11.00 -19.59
N LYS A 454 16.98 11.59 -19.74
CA LYS A 454 17.37 12.75 -18.92
C LYS A 454 17.68 14.02 -19.71
N LYS A 455 17.92 13.93 -21.03
CA LYS A 455 18.27 15.10 -21.85
C LYS A 455 17.05 15.84 -22.40
N GLU A 456 15.91 15.17 -22.61
CA GLU A 456 14.70 15.81 -23.17
C GLU A 456 13.95 16.73 -22.20
N LEU A 457 14.20 16.62 -20.88
CA LEU A 457 13.56 17.48 -19.87
C LEU A 457 14.26 18.83 -19.68
N GLU A 458 15.54 18.93 -20.03
CA GLU A 458 16.28 20.21 -19.95
C GLU A 458 15.92 21.13 -21.13
N GLU A 459 15.75 20.58 -22.34
CA GLU A 459 15.43 21.37 -23.53
C GLU A 459 14.01 21.98 -23.47
N LEU A 460 13.03 21.27 -22.91
CA LEU A 460 11.67 21.79 -22.73
C LEU A 460 11.57 22.87 -21.64
N SER A 461 12.53 22.92 -20.71
CA SER A 461 12.56 23.93 -19.65
C SER A 461 13.09 25.28 -20.13
N TYR A 462 13.95 25.28 -21.16
CA TYR A 462 14.48 26.50 -21.77
C TYR A 462 13.47 27.17 -22.73
N GLU A 463 12.71 26.41 -23.53
CA GLU A 463 11.69 26.98 -24.43
C GLU A 463 10.51 27.64 -23.70
N LEU A 464 10.19 27.21 -22.47
CA LEU A 464 9.11 27.78 -21.65
C LEU A 464 9.51 29.11 -20.98
N LEU A 465 10.81 29.36 -20.78
CA LEU A 465 11.29 30.58 -20.13
C LEU A 465 11.38 31.77 -21.09
N ASP A 466 11.60 31.52 -22.38
CA ASP A 466 11.74 32.57 -23.40
C ASP A 466 10.40 33.10 -23.91
N ASN A 467 9.34 32.29 -23.89
CA ASN A 467 7.99 32.74 -24.28
C ASN A 467 7.32 33.67 -23.25
N CYS A 468 7.84 33.75 -22.02
CA CYS A 468 7.31 34.64 -20.98
C CYS A 468 7.93 36.05 -21.00
N LYS A 469 8.95 36.30 -21.83
CA LYS A 469 9.62 37.61 -21.93
C LYS A 469 9.13 38.48 -23.11
N SER A 470 8.30 37.93 -24.00
CA SER A 470 7.78 38.63 -25.18
C SER A 470 6.37 39.21 -25.00
N LEU A 471 5.81 39.17 -23.79
CA LEU A 471 4.43 39.61 -23.47
C LEU A 471 4.36 40.62 -22.30
N ALA A 472 5.42 41.38 -22.05
CA ALA A 472 5.44 42.46 -21.05
C ALA A 472 5.88 43.79 -21.66
#